data_AF-K1SLE1-F1
#
_entry.id   AF-K1SLE1-F1
#
_cell.length_a   1.000
_cell.length_b   1.000
_cell.length_c   1.000
_cell.angle_alpha   90.00
_cell.angle_beta   90.00
_cell.angle_gamma   90.00
#
_symmetry.space_group_name_H-M   'P 1'
#
loop_
_entity.id
_entity.type
_entity.pdbx_description
1 polymer ?
#
loop_
_entity_poly.entity_id
_entity_poly.type
_entity_poly.pdbx_seq_one_letter_code
_entity_poly.pdbx_strand_id
1 'polypeptide(L)'
;SHDKKIKCLRISDFHTSGLEGVLSNDAEKPFYLLTKGSGISYKGSGAGGSKGIGKYAAFVNSNINTVFYSTYNKDNERGYIGVSKLRSAPIPETDGLMTQGIAYFSRNDKKEPILEELLLDPEFEREEGNYGTDVYIIGFSSENDWKWSIISKLLESFMVAITEKLLS
;
A
#
# COMPACT_ATOMS: atom_id res chain seq x y z
N SER A 1 -17.95 25.45 -6.77
CA SER A 1 -17.27 25.40 -5.47
C SER A 1 -16.11 24.44 -5.61
N HIS A 2 -14.86 24.91 -5.56
CA HIS A 2 -13.69 24.01 -5.54
C HIS A 2 -13.51 23.55 -4.10
N ASP A 3 -13.90 22.31 -3.81
CA ASP A 3 -13.69 21.70 -2.50
C ASP A 3 -12.18 21.55 -2.29
N LYS A 4 -11.60 22.29 -1.32
CA LYS A 4 -10.14 22.30 -1.05
C LYS A 4 -9.66 21.06 -0.28
N LYS A 5 -10.55 20.09 -0.02
CA LYS A 5 -10.28 18.91 0.80
C LYS A 5 -10.45 17.66 -0.04
N ILE A 6 -9.52 16.72 0.13
CA ILE A 6 -9.56 15.40 -0.50
C ILE A 6 -10.03 14.39 0.55
N LYS A 7 -11.09 13.65 0.26
CA LYS A 7 -11.56 12.57 1.14
C LYS A 7 -10.53 11.45 1.21
N CYS A 8 -10.26 10.94 2.40
CA CYS A 8 -9.35 9.83 2.64
C CYS A 8 -10.08 8.75 3.43
N LEU A 9 -9.93 7.49 3.01
CA LEU A 9 -10.36 6.33 3.81
C LEU A 9 -9.12 5.68 4.41
N ARG A 10 -9.01 5.68 5.74
CA ARG A 10 -8.03 4.87 6.47
C ARG A 10 -8.63 3.51 6.77
N ILE A 11 -7.88 2.47 6.48
CA ILE A 11 -8.12 1.10 6.92
C ILE A 11 -6.96 0.73 7.82
N SER A 12 -7.27 0.36 9.05
CA SER A 12 -6.28 0.07 10.08
C SER A 12 -6.38 -1.39 10.49
N ASP A 13 -5.26 -2.08 10.43
CA ASP A 13 -5.07 -3.35 11.11
C ASP A 13 -4.44 -3.09 12.49
N PHE A 14 -5.03 -3.68 13.52
CA PHE A 14 -4.65 -3.54 14.93
C PHE A 14 -4.38 -4.90 15.54
N HIS A 15 -3.49 -4.93 16.54
CA HIS A 15 -3.09 -6.16 17.25
C HIS A 15 -2.37 -7.20 16.37
N THR A 16 -1.72 -6.75 15.30
CA THR A 16 -0.78 -7.58 14.52
C THR A 16 0.65 -7.15 14.78
N SER A 17 1.64 -7.88 14.23
CA SER A 17 3.05 -7.54 14.44
C SER A 17 3.51 -6.28 13.70
N GLY A 18 2.67 -5.68 12.85
CA GLY A 18 3.11 -4.78 11.78
C GLY A 18 3.99 -5.49 10.75
N LEU A 19 4.30 -4.79 9.66
CA LEU A 19 5.14 -5.32 8.58
C LEU A 19 6.63 -5.04 8.84
N GLU A 20 7.44 -6.09 8.72
CA GLU A 20 8.90 -6.00 8.82
C GLU A 20 9.53 -5.37 7.56
N GLY A 21 10.72 -4.78 7.74
CA GLY A 21 11.58 -4.29 6.67
C GLY A 21 11.29 -2.88 6.19
N VAL A 22 10.57 -2.09 6.98
CA VAL A 22 10.32 -0.67 6.70
C VAL A 22 11.62 0.15 6.73
N LEU A 23 12.57 -0.21 7.59
CA LEU A 23 13.89 0.44 7.66
C LEU A 23 14.86 -0.04 6.56
N SER A 24 14.87 -1.34 6.28
CA SER A 24 15.87 -1.97 5.41
C SER A 24 15.58 -1.79 3.93
N ASN A 25 14.31 -1.55 3.55
CA ASN A 25 13.87 -1.51 2.16
C ASN A 25 14.30 -2.78 1.37
N ASP A 26 14.35 -3.91 2.07
CA ASP A 26 14.78 -5.21 1.56
C ASP A 26 13.67 -5.85 0.72
N ALA A 27 14.02 -6.30 -0.49
CA ALA A 27 13.09 -6.87 -1.45
C ALA A 27 12.40 -8.16 -1.01
N GLU A 28 12.95 -8.87 -0.01
CA GLU A 28 12.37 -10.09 0.55
C GLU A 28 11.40 -9.78 1.70
N LYS A 29 11.50 -8.59 2.29
CA LYS A 29 10.72 -8.23 3.47
C LYS A 29 9.26 -7.85 3.15
N PRO A 30 8.32 -8.13 4.07
CA PRO A 30 6.88 -7.86 3.89
C PRO A 30 6.55 -6.47 3.37
N PHE A 31 7.14 -5.43 3.97
CA PHE A 31 6.82 -4.04 3.61
C PHE A 31 7.18 -3.71 2.16
N TYR A 32 8.34 -4.17 1.67
CA TYR A 32 8.76 -3.96 0.28
C TYR A 32 7.86 -4.70 -0.70
N LEU A 33 7.55 -5.97 -0.43
CA LEU A 33 6.73 -6.78 -1.34
C LEU A 33 5.33 -6.17 -1.52
N LEU A 34 4.73 -5.67 -0.43
CA LEU A 34 3.43 -5.01 -0.49
C LEU A 34 3.49 -3.73 -1.35
N THR A 35 4.47 -2.88 -1.09
CA THR A 35 4.51 -1.51 -1.63
C THR A 35 5.09 -1.46 -3.04
N LYS A 36 6.17 -2.20 -3.30
CA LYS A 36 6.95 -2.14 -4.55
C LYS A 36 6.89 -3.41 -5.37
N GLY A 37 6.56 -4.56 -4.76
CA GLY A 37 6.37 -5.83 -5.48
C GLY A 37 5.37 -5.65 -6.62
N SER A 38 5.88 -5.59 -7.84
CA SER A 38 5.10 -5.39 -9.06
C SER A 38 5.51 -6.52 -9.99
N GLY A 39 4.67 -7.54 -10.13
CA GLY A 39 4.92 -8.63 -11.10
C GLY A 39 5.90 -9.73 -10.68
N ILE A 40 6.34 -9.79 -9.42
CA ILE A 40 7.04 -10.99 -8.94
C ILE A 40 6.00 -12.08 -8.73
N SER A 41 5.75 -12.89 -9.77
CA SER A 41 5.26 -14.23 -9.54
C SER A 41 6.33 -14.93 -8.70
N TYR A 42 6.08 -15.09 -7.41
CA TYR A 42 6.95 -15.89 -6.57
C TYR A 42 6.97 -17.31 -7.16
N LYS A 43 8.06 -17.68 -7.82
CA LYS A 43 8.40 -19.08 -8.12
C LYS A 43 9.21 -19.64 -6.95
N GLY A 44 8.72 -19.48 -5.72
CA GLY A 44 9.12 -20.39 -4.65
C GLY A 44 8.19 -21.58 -4.71
N SER A 45 8.79 -22.75 -4.82
CA SER A 45 8.11 -24.04 -4.88
C SER A 45 7.15 -24.21 -3.71
N GLY A 46 5.85 -24.15 -4.00
CA GLY A 46 4.82 -24.67 -3.11
C GLY A 46 4.05 -23.67 -2.26
N ALA A 47 3.42 -22.66 -2.85
CA ALA A 47 2.18 -22.09 -2.30
C ALA A 47 1.51 -21.21 -3.37
N GLY A 48 0.29 -21.55 -3.76
CA GLY A 48 -0.54 -20.74 -4.66
C GLY A 48 -1.10 -19.52 -3.94
N GLY A 49 -0.24 -18.56 -3.59
CA GLY A 49 -0.62 -17.31 -2.94
C GLY A 49 -1.20 -16.29 -3.92
N SER A 50 -2.25 -15.60 -3.49
CA SER A 50 -3.09 -14.74 -4.32
C SER A 50 -2.30 -13.65 -5.08
N LYS A 51 -2.42 -13.69 -6.41
CA LYS A 51 -1.68 -12.85 -7.38
C LYS A 51 -2.08 -11.36 -7.30
N GLY A 52 -1.56 -10.60 -6.33
CA GLY A 52 -1.53 -9.13 -6.37
C GLY A 52 -2.89 -8.39 -6.38
N ILE A 53 -4.02 -9.07 -6.12
CA ILE A 53 -5.38 -8.55 -6.32
C ILE A 53 -5.68 -7.34 -5.39
N GLY A 54 -5.28 -7.38 -4.12
CA GLY A 54 -5.52 -6.28 -3.16
C GLY A 54 -4.77 -4.99 -3.49
N LYS A 55 -3.56 -5.10 -4.03
CA LYS A 55 -2.76 -3.95 -4.48
C LYS A 55 -3.40 -3.22 -5.66
N TYR A 56 -4.33 -3.82 -6.41
CA TYR A 56 -5.05 -3.11 -7.47
C TYR A 56 -6.39 -2.54 -6.98
N ALA A 57 -7.07 -3.21 -6.06
CA ALA A 57 -8.33 -2.75 -5.47
C ALA A 57 -8.22 -1.37 -4.78
N ALA A 58 -7.07 -1.08 -4.17
CA ALA A 58 -6.81 0.19 -3.48
C ALA A 58 -6.82 1.40 -4.42
N PHE A 59 -6.30 1.19 -5.64
CA PHE A 59 -6.16 2.25 -6.64
C PHE A 59 -7.47 2.52 -7.36
N VAL A 60 -8.31 1.49 -7.58
CA VAL A 60 -9.62 1.62 -8.24
C VAL A 60 -10.56 2.57 -7.49
N ASN A 61 -10.40 2.74 -6.17
CA ASN A 61 -11.21 3.63 -5.34
C ASN A 61 -10.57 4.98 -5.03
N SER A 62 -9.34 5.20 -5.50
CA SER A 62 -8.70 6.50 -5.41
C SER A 62 -8.96 7.26 -6.71
N ASN A 63 -9.70 8.36 -6.64
CA ASN A 63 -9.90 9.23 -7.81
C ASN A 63 -8.56 9.78 -8.36
N ILE A 64 -7.49 9.70 -7.57
CA ILE A 64 -6.13 10.10 -7.94
C ILE A 64 -5.15 8.92 -8.05
N ASN A 65 -5.66 7.68 -8.03
CA ASN A 65 -4.89 6.44 -8.02
C ASN A 65 -3.69 6.47 -7.06
N THR A 66 -3.88 6.93 -5.82
CA THR A 66 -2.83 7.09 -4.80
C THR A 66 -3.23 6.47 -3.48
N VAL A 67 -2.31 5.70 -2.90
CA VAL A 67 -2.48 4.97 -1.65
C VAL A 67 -1.22 5.14 -0.80
N PHE A 68 -1.37 5.36 0.50
CA PHE A 68 -0.25 5.28 1.43
C PHE A 68 -0.35 4.00 2.27
N TYR A 69 0.81 3.37 2.47
CA TYR A 69 0.99 2.27 3.42
C TYR A 69 1.85 2.78 4.56
N SER A 70 1.38 2.67 5.80
CA SER A 70 2.10 3.07 7.01
C SER A 70 2.16 1.88 7.96
N THR A 71 3.31 1.57 8.52
CA THR A 71 3.46 0.46 9.46
C THR A 71 4.16 0.90 10.74
N TYR A 72 3.74 0.31 11.85
CA TYR A 72 4.47 0.32 13.11
C TYR A 72 4.59 -1.14 13.57
N ASN A 73 5.81 -1.66 13.66
CA ASN A 73 6.02 -3.09 13.92
C ASN A 73 6.57 -3.39 15.33
N LYS A 74 6.54 -4.67 15.70
CA LYS A 74 6.98 -5.19 17.01
C LYS A 74 8.44 -4.88 17.38
N ASP A 75 9.27 -4.58 16.38
CA ASP A 75 10.68 -4.18 16.57
C ASP A 75 10.81 -2.66 16.79
N ASN A 76 9.67 -1.98 17.02
CA ASN A 76 9.51 -0.55 17.18
C ASN A 76 9.88 0.29 15.95
N GLU A 77 9.85 -0.31 14.76
CA GLU A 77 10.14 0.39 13.52
C GLU A 77 8.87 1.04 12.95
N ARG A 78 8.96 2.32 12.59
CA ARG A 78 7.89 3.08 11.94
C ARG A 78 8.32 3.54 10.55
N GLY A 79 7.36 3.58 9.65
CA GLY A 79 7.53 4.29 8.39
C GLY A 79 6.39 4.10 7.41
N TYR A 80 6.40 4.93 6.37
CA TYR A 80 5.38 4.93 5.34
C TYR A 80 5.94 5.15 3.93
N ILE A 81 5.14 4.77 2.93
CA ILE A 81 5.39 5.09 1.53
C ILE A 81 4.07 5.35 0.81
N GLY A 82 4.03 6.40 0.00
CA GLY A 82 2.91 6.64 -0.93
C GLY A 82 3.20 5.97 -2.27
N VAL A 83 2.20 5.34 -2.85
CA VAL A 83 2.28 4.73 -4.18
C VAL A 83 1.15 5.31 -5.03
N SER A 84 1.50 5.86 -6.19
CA SER A 84 0.55 6.36 -7.18
C SER A 84 0.66 5.57 -8.47
N LYS A 85 -0.45 5.09 -9.03
CA LYS A 85 -0.51 4.42 -10.34
C LYS A 85 -1.19 5.34 -11.35
N LEU A 86 -0.38 6.12 -12.03
CA LEU A 86 -0.76 6.98 -13.15
C LEU A 86 -1.01 6.15 -14.41
N ARG A 87 -1.73 6.72 -15.38
CA ARG A 87 -1.92 6.07 -16.68
C ARG A 87 -0.58 5.95 -17.38
N SER A 88 -0.28 4.74 -17.85
CA SER A 88 0.82 4.49 -18.76
C SER A 88 0.60 5.24 -20.09
N ALA A 89 1.65 5.85 -20.60
CA ALA A 89 1.67 6.48 -21.92
C ALA A 89 2.60 5.68 -22.86
N PRO A 90 2.37 5.69 -24.18
CA PRO A 90 3.33 5.12 -25.13
C PRO A 90 4.68 5.81 -24.97
N ILE A 91 5.77 5.03 -25.00
CA ILE A 91 7.12 5.60 -25.06
C ILE A 91 7.34 6.07 -26.52
N PRO A 92 7.63 7.36 -26.77
CA PRO A 92 7.97 7.83 -28.11
C PRO A 92 9.11 6.96 -28.68
N GLU A 93 9.07 6.68 -29.98
CA GLU A 93 10.14 5.96 -30.70
C GLU A 93 10.33 4.48 -30.32
N THR A 94 9.44 3.89 -29.51
CA THR A 94 9.45 2.43 -29.25
C THR A 94 8.09 1.79 -29.51
N ASP A 95 8.00 0.94 -30.53
CA ASP A 95 6.74 0.29 -30.90
C ASP A 95 6.26 -0.64 -29.79
N GLY A 96 5.02 -0.44 -29.35
CA GLY A 96 4.33 -1.27 -28.36
C GLY A 96 4.79 -1.16 -26.90
N LEU A 97 5.80 -0.34 -26.56
CA LEU A 97 6.21 -0.15 -25.15
C LEU A 97 5.47 1.01 -24.49
N MET A 98 4.96 0.75 -23.29
CA MET A 98 4.23 1.70 -22.45
C MET A 98 5.07 2.07 -21.22
N THR A 99 4.99 3.32 -20.75
CA THR A 99 5.62 3.73 -19.50
C THR A 99 5.01 2.98 -18.31
N GLN A 100 5.82 2.60 -17.32
CA GLN A 100 5.27 2.22 -16.01
C GLN A 100 4.91 3.51 -15.28
N GLY A 101 3.63 3.89 -15.29
CA GLY A 101 3.12 5.09 -14.64
C GLY A 101 3.11 5.01 -13.11
N ILE A 102 4.08 4.35 -12.46
CA ILE A 102 4.11 4.23 -11.01
C ILE A 102 5.03 5.30 -10.42
N ALA A 103 4.46 6.17 -9.58
CA ALA A 103 5.19 7.14 -8.79
C ALA A 103 5.19 6.75 -7.30
N TYR A 104 6.23 7.15 -6.58
CA TYR A 104 6.38 6.88 -5.16
C TYR A 104 6.61 8.17 -4.39
N PHE A 105 5.81 8.40 -3.34
CA PHE A 105 6.10 9.41 -2.33
C PHE A 105 7.00 8.76 -1.28
N SER A 106 8.27 9.17 -1.24
CA SER A 106 9.36 8.45 -0.59
C SER A 106 10.49 9.41 -0.20
N ARG A 107 11.40 8.99 0.69
CA ARG A 107 12.45 9.88 1.21
C ARG A 107 13.56 10.20 0.19
N ASN A 108 13.71 9.39 -0.86
CA ASN A 108 14.79 9.52 -1.84
C ASN A 108 14.46 8.81 -3.16
N ASP A 109 15.33 8.97 -4.16
CA ASP A 109 15.18 8.40 -5.51
C ASP A 109 15.22 6.86 -5.55
N LYS A 110 15.73 6.21 -4.50
CA LYS A 110 15.67 4.75 -4.31
C LYS A 110 14.28 4.28 -3.84
N LYS A 111 13.34 5.22 -3.71
CA LYS A 111 11.95 5.02 -3.31
C LYS A 111 11.85 4.51 -1.88
N GLU A 112 12.82 4.78 -1.03
CA GLU A 112 12.84 4.23 0.33
C GLU A 112 11.72 4.83 1.19
N PRO A 113 11.19 4.07 2.16
CA PRO A 113 10.13 4.57 3.04
C PRO A 113 10.60 5.79 3.83
N ILE A 114 9.66 6.68 4.13
CA ILE A 114 9.89 7.78 5.07
C ILE A 114 9.76 7.19 6.48
N LEU A 115 10.76 7.43 7.33
CA LEU A 115 10.92 6.75 8.63
C LEU A 115 10.33 7.57 9.78
N GLU A 116 9.06 7.92 9.63
CA GLU A 116 8.27 8.63 10.63
C GLU A 116 6.82 8.13 10.55
N GLU A 117 5.96 8.61 11.44
CA GLU A 117 4.54 8.29 11.39
C GLU A 117 3.82 9.14 10.34
N LEU A 118 2.93 8.52 9.56
CA LEU A 118 2.10 9.23 8.60
C LEU A 118 0.92 9.92 9.30
N LEU A 119 1.03 11.23 9.50
CA LEU A 119 0.02 12.05 10.17
C LEU A 119 -0.96 12.70 9.16
N LEU A 120 -1.86 11.89 8.59
CA LEU A 120 -2.96 12.40 7.73
C LEU A 120 -4.26 12.70 8.51
N ASP A 121 -4.44 12.03 9.64
CA ASP A 121 -5.55 12.22 10.56
C ASP A 121 -4.98 12.74 11.88
N PRO A 122 -5.13 14.04 12.21
CA PRO A 122 -4.56 14.63 13.42
C PRO A 122 -5.13 14.03 14.71
N GLU A 123 -6.27 13.34 14.64
CA GLU A 123 -6.93 12.72 15.80
C GLU A 123 -6.48 11.26 16.01
N PHE A 124 -5.57 10.75 15.17
CA PHE A 124 -5.08 9.38 15.26
C PHE A 124 -3.56 9.29 15.17
N GLU A 125 -2.99 8.61 16.16
CA GLU A 125 -1.60 8.22 16.22
C GLU A 125 -1.53 6.82 16.85
N ARG A 126 -0.57 5.99 16.40
CA ARG A 126 -0.31 4.69 17.01
C ARG A 126 0.53 4.86 18.27
N GLU A 127 -0.13 4.68 19.40
CA GLU A 127 0.53 4.57 20.70
C GLU A 127 1.62 3.49 20.70
N GLU A 128 2.61 3.63 21.58
CA GLU A 128 3.66 2.63 21.76
C GLU A 128 3.06 1.26 22.06
N GLY A 129 3.53 0.22 21.36
CA GLY A 129 2.99 -1.13 21.47
C GLY A 129 1.73 -1.40 20.63
N ASN A 130 1.09 -0.38 20.04
CA ASN A 130 -0.06 -0.55 19.15
C ASN A 130 0.36 -0.87 17.70
N TYR A 131 1.03 -2.01 17.55
CA TYR A 131 1.58 -2.47 16.30
C TYR A 131 0.49 -2.79 15.26
N GLY A 132 0.83 -2.60 13.99
CA GLY A 132 -0.05 -2.87 12.86
C GLY A 132 0.34 -2.09 11.60
N THR A 133 -0.55 -2.14 10.61
CA THR A 133 -0.35 -1.46 9.34
C THR A 133 -1.63 -0.79 8.89
N ASP A 134 -1.50 0.45 8.43
CA ASP A 134 -2.58 1.26 7.89
C ASP A 134 -2.45 1.38 6.37
N VAL A 135 -3.61 1.40 5.71
CA VAL A 135 -3.75 1.73 4.30
C VAL A 135 -4.63 2.97 4.19
N TYR A 136 -4.09 4.03 3.59
CA TYR A 136 -4.82 5.27 3.33
C TYR A 136 -5.15 5.38 1.85
N ILE A 137 -6.43 5.33 1.50
CA ILE A 137 -6.92 5.50 0.13
C ILE A 137 -7.28 6.97 -0.08
N ILE A 138 -6.46 7.67 -0.86
CA ILE A 138 -6.59 9.11 -1.06
C ILE A 138 -7.59 9.41 -2.19
N GLY A 139 -8.45 10.40 -2.03
CA GLY A 139 -9.48 10.73 -3.03
C GLY A 139 -10.60 9.70 -3.08
N PHE A 140 -10.94 9.13 -1.91
CA PHE A 140 -12.00 8.15 -1.77
C PHE A 140 -13.37 8.77 -2.05
N SER A 141 -14.10 8.23 -3.03
CA SER A 141 -15.48 8.64 -3.35
C SER A 141 -16.47 7.56 -2.91
N SER A 142 -17.48 7.91 -2.11
CA SER A 142 -18.42 6.97 -1.49
C SER A 142 -19.71 6.72 -2.32
N GLU A 143 -19.72 7.08 -3.60
CA GLU A 143 -20.97 7.22 -4.37
C GLU A 143 -21.70 5.91 -4.77
N ASN A 144 -21.23 4.70 -4.43
CA ASN A 144 -21.93 3.46 -4.81
C ASN A 144 -21.61 2.21 -3.95
N ASP A 145 -22.60 1.33 -3.74
CA ASP A 145 -22.53 0.11 -2.91
C ASP A 145 -21.55 -0.97 -3.40
N TRP A 146 -21.25 -1.05 -4.71
CA TRP A 146 -20.25 -2.01 -5.22
C TRP A 146 -18.84 -1.75 -4.67
N LYS A 147 -18.58 -0.55 -4.13
CA LYS A 147 -17.28 -0.19 -3.53
C LYS A 147 -17.00 -0.93 -2.23
N TRP A 148 -18.03 -1.34 -1.47
CA TRP A 148 -17.85 -2.20 -0.30
C TRP A 148 -17.31 -3.56 -0.69
N SER A 149 -17.76 -4.15 -1.79
CA SER A 149 -17.19 -5.42 -2.28
C SER A 149 -15.70 -5.31 -2.63
N ILE A 150 -15.24 -4.12 -3.03
CA ILE A 150 -13.83 -3.84 -3.34
C ILE A 150 -13.03 -3.57 -2.08
N ILE A 151 -13.60 -2.82 -1.12
CA ILE A 151 -12.99 -2.66 0.21
C ILE A 151 -12.87 -4.02 0.88
N SER A 152 -13.88 -4.88 0.82
CA SER A 152 -13.82 -6.25 1.33
C SER A 152 -12.75 -7.09 0.64
N LYS A 153 -12.62 -7.03 -0.70
CA LYS A 153 -11.54 -7.71 -1.43
C LYS A 153 -10.15 -7.14 -1.12
N LEU A 154 -10.06 -5.84 -0.89
CA LEU A 154 -8.83 -5.17 -0.48
C LEU A 154 -8.43 -5.60 0.92
N LEU A 155 -9.37 -5.58 1.86
CA LEU A 155 -9.21 -6.08 3.22
C LEU A 155 -8.82 -7.55 3.21
N GLU A 156 -9.51 -8.39 2.45
CA GLU A 156 -9.22 -9.82 2.34
C GLU A 156 -7.82 -10.05 1.79
N SER A 157 -7.44 -9.37 0.71
CA SER A 157 -6.08 -9.50 0.16
C SER A 157 -5.00 -8.88 1.04
N PHE A 158 -5.30 -7.82 1.79
CA PHE A 158 -4.40 -7.18 2.74
C PHE A 158 -4.17 -8.10 3.95
N MET A 159 -5.25 -8.63 4.53
CA MET A 159 -5.22 -9.59 5.63
C MET A 159 -4.54 -10.90 5.22
N VAL A 160 -4.79 -11.41 4.01
CA VAL A 160 -4.09 -12.60 3.49
C VAL A 160 -2.59 -12.33 3.33
N ALA A 161 -2.19 -11.18 2.78
CA ALA A 161 -0.77 -10.83 2.65
C ALA A 161 -0.05 -10.69 3.99
N ILE A 162 -0.76 -10.25 5.04
CA ILE A 162 -0.24 -10.17 6.42
C ILE A 162 -0.20 -11.57 7.05
N THR A 163 -1.27 -12.36 6.90
CA THR A 163 -1.45 -13.66 7.55
C THR A 163 -0.54 -14.75 6.94
N GLU A 164 -0.37 -14.79 5.62
CA GLU A 164 0.52 -15.75 4.94
C GLU A 164 2.00 -15.55 5.33
N LYS A 165 2.38 -14.35 5.79
CA LYS A 165 3.73 -14.06 6.28
C LYS A 165 3.92 -14.22 7.79
N LEU A 166 2.83 -14.37 8.56
CA LEU A 166 2.88 -14.71 9.98
C LEU A 166 2.99 -16.24 10.21
N LEU A 167 2.77 -17.05 9.17
CA LEU A 167 2.71 -18.52 9.25
C LEU A 167 3.84 -19.26 8.50
N SER A 168 4.84 -18.54 7.96
CA SER A 168 5.98 -19.12 7.24
C SER A 168 7.30 -18.98 7.98
#